data_AF-A0A091JSP8-F1
#
_entry.id   AF-A0A091JSP8-F1
#
_cell.length_a   1.000
_cell.length_b   1.000
_cell.length_c   1.000
_cell.angle_alpha   90.00
_cell.angle_beta   90.00
_cell.angle_gamma   90.00
#
_symmetry.space_group_name_H-M   'P 1'
#
loop_
_entity.id
_entity.type
_entity.pdbx_description
1 polymer ?
#
loop_
_entity_poly.entity_id
_entity_poly.type
_entity_poly.pdbx_seq_one_letter_code
_entity_poly.pdbx_strand_id
1 'polypeptide(L)'
;LQMVLVITYYEPQNPEYQHFQTQLILRAKQKFGVQLNYSLMNLVAGCFYDGMLLYAMVLNETLREGGSKKNATHIIEKMRDRKFQGVTGLVSMDSNNDRDTDFNLWAMGDPESGQYEVVGHYSGVEKQ
;
A
#
# COMPACT_ATOMS: atom_id res chain seq x y z
N LEU A 1 2.08 3.33 -35.93
CA LEU A 1 2.69 2.75 -34.72
C LEU A 1 1.60 2.63 -33.67
N GLN A 2 1.20 1.40 -33.32
CA GLN A 2 0.41 1.17 -32.11
C GLN A 2 1.39 1.05 -30.95
N MET A 3 1.16 1.81 -29.88
CA MET A 3 1.92 1.74 -28.64
C MET A 3 0.98 1.17 -27.57
N VAL A 4 1.46 0.18 -26.83
CA VAL A 4 0.77 -0.35 -25.65
C VAL A 4 1.48 0.19 -24.42
N LEU A 5 0.71 0.80 -23.53
CA LEU A 5 1.16 1.27 -22.23
C LEU A 5 0.49 0.40 -21.16
N VAL A 6 1.25 0.05 -20.12
CA VAL A 6 0.74 -0.70 -18.97
C VAL A 6 0.89 0.16 -17.73
N ILE A 7 -0.18 0.31 -16.95
CA ILE A 7 -0.17 1.01 -15.68
C ILE A 7 -0.29 -0.03 -14.57
N THR A 8 0.62 0.01 -13.61
CA THR A 8 0.59 -0.87 -12.43
C THR A 8 0.67 -0.03 -11.16
N TYR A 9 0.24 -0.60 -10.03
CA TYR A 9 0.67 -0.04 -8.75
C TYR A 9 2.20 -0.05 -8.66
N TYR A 10 2.73 0.91 -7.92
CA TYR A 10 4.13 0.89 -7.49
C TYR A 10 4.33 -0.22 -6.46
N GLU A 11 5.31 -1.08 -6.66
CA GLU A 11 5.71 -2.06 -5.64
C GLU A 11 6.67 -1.39 -4.64
N PRO A 12 6.35 -1.37 -3.34
CA PRO A 12 7.24 -0.81 -2.34
C PRO A 12 8.60 -1.51 -2.34
N GLN A 13 9.69 -0.74 -2.44
CA GLN A 13 11.06 -1.27 -2.46
C GLN A 13 11.73 -1.27 -1.08
N ASN A 14 11.02 -0.86 -0.03
CA ASN A 14 11.56 -0.75 1.32
C ASN A 14 11.73 -2.14 1.98
N PRO A 15 12.74 -2.31 2.87
CA PRO A 15 13.04 -3.61 3.48
C PRO A 15 11.91 -4.17 4.35
N GLU A 16 11.09 -3.31 4.97
CA GLU A 16 9.94 -3.72 5.78
C GLU A 16 8.89 -4.43 4.93
N TYR A 17 8.67 -3.99 3.69
CA TYR A 17 7.74 -4.65 2.77
C TYR A 17 8.24 -6.03 2.36
N GLN A 18 9.54 -6.16 2.06
CA GLN A 18 10.16 -7.45 1.74
C GLN A 18 10.05 -8.44 2.90
N HIS A 19 10.31 -7.96 4.13
CA HIS A 19 10.12 -8.75 5.34
C HIS A 19 8.65 -9.15 5.53
N PHE A 20 7.73 -8.22 5.34
CA PHE A 20 6.29 -8.48 5.41
C PHE A 20 5.85 -9.55 4.40
N GLN A 21 6.26 -9.44 3.13
CA GLN A 21 5.94 -10.44 2.09
C GLN A 21 6.46 -11.83 2.48
N THR A 22 7.70 -11.92 2.98
CA THR A 22 8.28 -13.19 3.46
C THR A 22 7.40 -13.80 4.54
N GLN A 23 6.99 -13.02 5.54
CA GLN A 23 6.14 -13.48 6.63
C GLN A 23 4.73 -13.85 6.15
N LEU A 24 4.17 -13.09 5.21
CA LEU A 24 2.87 -13.36 4.59
C LEU A 24 2.87 -14.72 3.89
N ILE A 25 3.85 -14.96 3.01
CA ILE A 25 3.99 -16.22 2.26
C ILE A 25 4.17 -17.41 3.21
N LEU A 26 5.05 -17.28 4.21
CA LEU A 26 5.28 -18.33 5.21
C LEU A 26 4.01 -18.65 6.00
N ARG A 27 3.30 -17.63 6.50
CA ARG A 27 2.09 -17.82 7.31
C ARG A 27 0.92 -18.34 6.48
N ALA A 28 0.76 -17.87 5.23
CA ALA A 28 -0.25 -18.38 4.31
C ALA A 28 -0.12 -19.90 4.12
N LYS A 29 1.10 -20.37 3.90
CA LYS A 29 1.38 -21.81 3.75
C LYS A 29 1.15 -22.57 5.06
N GLN A 30 1.70 -22.09 6.17
CA GLN A 30 1.69 -22.82 7.44
C GLN A 30 0.32 -22.87 8.11
N LYS A 31 -0.45 -21.78 8.06
CA LYS A 31 -1.72 -21.66 8.79
C LYS A 31 -2.95 -21.92 7.94
N PHE A 32 -2.85 -21.71 6.63
CA PHE A 32 -4.00 -21.77 5.73
C PHE A 32 -3.79 -22.75 4.56
N GLY A 33 -2.60 -23.37 4.42
CA GLY A 33 -2.30 -24.29 3.32
C GLY A 33 -2.22 -23.60 1.94
N VAL A 34 -2.20 -22.28 1.89
CA VAL A 34 -2.20 -21.50 0.63
C VAL A 34 -0.75 -21.24 0.20
N GLN A 35 -0.44 -21.58 -1.05
CA GLN A 35 0.85 -21.24 -1.65
C GLN A 35 0.77 -19.88 -2.33
N LEU A 36 1.56 -18.93 -1.85
CA LEU A 36 1.71 -17.60 -2.42
C LEU A 36 3.14 -17.43 -2.94
N ASN A 37 3.29 -16.63 -4.00
CA ASN A 37 4.58 -16.20 -4.52
C ASN A 37 4.78 -14.71 -4.22
N TYR A 38 6.03 -14.24 -4.34
CA TYR A 38 6.30 -12.80 -4.40
C TYR A 38 5.59 -12.21 -5.63
N SER A 39 4.80 -11.16 -5.41
CA SER A 39 3.98 -10.55 -6.44
C SER A 39 3.43 -9.22 -5.95
N LEU A 40 3.19 -8.29 -6.87
CA LEU A 40 2.43 -7.07 -6.61
C LEU A 40 1.04 -7.35 -6.02
N MET A 41 0.48 -8.54 -6.20
CA MET A 41 -0.79 -8.93 -5.54
C MET A 41 -0.68 -8.92 -4.01
N ASN A 42 0.51 -9.13 -3.44
CA ASN A 42 0.75 -9.05 -2.00
C ASN A 42 0.62 -7.63 -1.45
N LEU A 43 0.63 -6.61 -2.32
CA LEU A 43 0.46 -5.21 -1.93
C LEU A 43 -0.87 -5.00 -1.21
N VAL A 44 -1.93 -5.66 -1.67
CA VAL A 44 -3.26 -5.56 -1.04
C VAL A 44 -3.20 -6.01 0.42
N ALA A 45 -2.52 -7.12 0.71
CA ALA A 45 -2.34 -7.59 2.09
C ALA A 45 -1.51 -6.60 2.93
N GLY A 46 -0.48 -5.97 2.33
CA GLY A 46 0.29 -4.89 2.96
C GLY A 46 -0.59 -3.67 3.28
N CYS A 47 -1.44 -3.25 2.35
CA CYS A 47 -2.38 -2.16 2.56
C CYS A 47 -3.39 -2.47 3.68
N PHE A 48 -3.88 -3.71 3.78
CA PHE A 48 -4.73 -4.13 4.91
C PHE A 48 -3.99 -4.06 6.24
N TYR A 49 -2.72 -4.50 6.28
CA TYR A 49 -1.90 -4.39 7.48
C TYR A 49 -1.76 -2.93 7.91
N ASP A 50 -1.43 -2.04 6.98
CA ASP A 50 -1.25 -0.61 7.26
C ASP A 50 -2.56 0.07 7.68
N GLY A 51 -3.70 -0.30 7.09
CA GLY A 51 -5.01 0.19 7.51
C GLY A 51 -5.36 -0.21 8.95
N MET A 52 -5.03 -1.45 9.34
CA MET A 52 -5.20 -1.90 10.73
C MET A 52 -4.26 -1.18 11.70
N LEU A 53 -3.03 -0.89 11.27
CA LEU A 53 -2.07 -0.10 12.04
C LEU A 53 -2.58 1.33 12.26
N LEU A 54 -3.07 1.99 11.20
CA LEU A 54 -3.68 3.32 11.28
C LEU A 54 -4.86 3.33 12.27
N TYR A 55 -5.76 2.34 12.19
CA TYR A 55 -6.86 2.20 13.15
C TYR A 55 -6.36 2.05 14.58
N ALA A 56 -5.37 1.19 14.82
CA ALA A 56 -4.81 1.00 16.16
C ALA A 56 -4.18 2.28 16.72
N MET A 57 -3.44 3.03 15.89
CA MET A 57 -2.85 4.32 16.25
C MET A 57 -3.91 5.34 16.66
N VAL A 58 -4.91 5.56 15.79
CA VAL A 58 -5.97 6.54 16.03
C VAL A 58 -6.85 6.14 17.22
N LEU A 59 -7.15 4.85 17.37
CA LEU A 59 -7.90 4.36 18.52
C LEU A 59 -7.12 4.59 19.83
N ASN A 60 -5.83 4.30 19.85
CA ASN A 60 -4.99 4.52 21.03
C ASN A 60 -4.95 6.00 21.44
N GLU A 61 -4.83 6.92 20.47
CA GLU A 61 -4.95 8.35 20.72
C GLU A 61 -6.33 8.74 21.26
N THR A 62 -7.39 8.26 20.61
CA THR A 62 -8.77 8.53 21.03
C THR A 62 -9.02 8.10 22.47
N LEU A 63 -8.51 6.94 22.89
CA LEU A 63 -8.66 6.45 24.26
C LEU A 63 -7.84 7.29 25.26
N ARG A 64 -6.65 7.76 24.89
CA ARG A 64 -5.83 8.64 25.74
C ARG A 64 -6.49 10.00 25.97
N GLU A 65 -7.27 10.47 25.02
CA GLU A 65 -8.05 11.71 25.11
C GLU A 65 -9.37 11.53 25.90
N GLY A 66 -9.63 10.35 26.46
CA GLY A 66 -10.87 10.04 27.18
C GLY A 66 -12.05 9.68 26.28
N GLY A 67 -11.80 9.51 24.99
CA GLY A 67 -12.78 9.05 24.01
C GLY A 67 -13.10 7.56 24.13
N SER A 68 -13.91 7.06 23.18
CA SER A 68 -14.38 5.68 23.19
C SER A 68 -14.28 5.04 21.83
N LYS A 69 -13.91 3.75 21.79
CA LYS A 69 -13.94 2.91 20.58
C LYS A 69 -15.31 2.81 19.93
N LYS A 70 -16.38 3.14 20.67
CA LYS A 70 -17.76 3.14 20.16
C LYS A 70 -18.05 4.35 19.27
N ASN A 71 -17.27 5.43 19.35
CA ASN A 71 -17.41 6.60 18.49
C ASN A 71 -16.61 6.39 17.19
N ALA A 72 -17.14 5.54 16.31
CA ALA A 72 -16.49 5.21 15.04
C ALA A 72 -16.32 6.44 14.14
N THR A 73 -17.28 7.36 14.12
CA THR A 73 -17.20 8.60 13.34
C THR A 73 -15.99 9.42 13.72
N HIS A 74 -15.77 9.64 15.02
CA HIS A 74 -14.62 10.39 15.50
C HIS A 74 -13.28 9.71 15.17
N ILE A 75 -13.23 8.39 15.23
CA ILE A 75 -12.04 7.62 14.82
C ILE A 75 -11.78 7.80 13.32
N ILE A 76 -12.81 7.68 12.47
CA ILE A 76 -12.68 7.84 11.02
C ILE A 76 -12.29 9.28 10.65
N GLU A 77 -12.79 10.28 11.38
CA GLU A 77 -12.39 11.68 11.18
C GLU A 77 -10.92 11.91 11.52
N LYS A 78 -10.42 11.33 12.62
CA LYS A 78 -9.01 11.42 13.02
C LYS A 78 -8.04 10.66 12.09
N MET A 79 -8.55 9.84 11.16
CA MET A 79 -7.73 9.16 10.15
C MET A 79 -7.39 10.07 8.95
N ARG A 80 -8.14 11.15 8.74
CA ARG A 80 -7.97 12.04 7.57
C ARG A 80 -6.66 12.80 7.64
N ASP A 81 -6.08 13.07 6.48
CA ASP A 81 -4.87 13.89 6.35
C ASP A 81 -3.67 13.34 7.17
N ARG A 82 -3.69 12.04 7.50
CA ARG A 82 -2.65 11.38 8.30
C ARG A 82 -1.55 10.85 7.42
N LYS A 83 -0.31 11.04 7.88
CA LYS A 83 0.88 10.41 7.30
C LYS A 83 1.57 9.56 8.36
N PHE A 84 1.92 8.33 8.02
CA PHE A 84 2.67 7.43 8.91
C PHE A 84 3.50 6.43 8.12
N GLN A 85 4.50 5.84 8.78
CA GLN A 85 5.31 4.79 8.18
C GLN A 85 4.65 3.44 8.41
N GLY A 86 4.22 2.79 7.33
CA GLY A 86 3.67 1.44 7.31
C GLY A 86 4.68 0.43 6.77
N VAL A 87 4.25 -0.83 6.62
CA VAL A 87 5.06 -1.86 5.97
C VAL A 87 5.20 -1.59 4.48
N THR A 88 4.22 -0.95 3.85
CA THR A 88 4.25 -0.58 2.42
C THR A 88 4.93 0.77 2.15
N GLY A 89 5.72 1.28 3.11
CA GLY A 89 6.38 2.58 2.99
C GLY A 89 5.59 3.70 3.65
N LEU A 90 5.76 4.93 3.15
CA LEU A 90 4.99 6.08 3.61
C LEU A 90 3.53 5.90 3.20
N VAL A 91 2.64 5.88 4.19
CA VAL A 91 1.20 5.88 3.97
C VAL A 91 0.70 7.30 4.18
N SER A 92 0.02 7.85 3.20
CA SER A 92 -0.61 9.17 3.24
C SER A 92 -2.10 9.00 2.95
N MET A 93 -2.93 9.49 3.87
CA MET A 93 -4.37 9.55 3.71
C MET A 93 -4.75 10.98 3.33
N ASP A 94 -5.64 11.14 2.36
CA ASP A 94 -6.16 12.44 1.99
C ASP A 94 -7.33 12.88 2.91
N SER A 95 -7.94 14.02 2.58
CA SER A 95 -9.05 14.59 3.33
C SER A 95 -10.33 13.73 3.30
N ASN A 96 -10.42 12.79 2.34
CA ASN A 96 -11.54 11.87 2.17
C ASN A 96 -11.29 10.50 2.82
N ASN A 97 -10.14 10.29 3.47
CA ASN A 97 -9.64 8.98 3.92
C ASN A 97 -9.32 8.02 2.78
N ASP A 98 -9.01 8.53 1.60
CA ASP A 98 -8.44 7.74 0.52
C ASP A 98 -6.92 7.73 0.65
N ARG A 99 -6.30 6.57 0.43
CA ARG A 99 -4.84 6.46 0.44
C ARG A 99 -4.29 7.03 -0.86
N ASP A 100 -3.39 8.00 -0.74
CA ASP A 100 -2.55 8.45 -1.85
C ASP A 100 -1.72 7.26 -2.35
N THR A 101 -1.95 6.86 -3.60
CA THR A 101 -1.38 5.63 -4.17
C THR A 101 -0.46 5.95 -5.34
N ASP A 102 0.72 5.33 -5.32
CA ASP A 102 1.74 5.49 -6.34
C ASP A 102 1.57 4.45 -7.47
N PHE A 103 1.89 4.87 -8.70
CA PHE A 103 1.77 4.02 -9.88
C PHE A 103 3.04 4.06 -10.73
N ASN A 104 3.30 2.99 -11.46
CA ASN A 104 4.32 2.93 -12.50
C ASN A 104 3.66 2.84 -13.87
N LEU A 105 4.20 3.62 -14.82
CA LEU A 105 3.88 3.53 -16.24
C LEU A 105 4.98 2.73 -16.93
N TRP A 106 4.57 1.70 -17.66
CA TRP A 106 5.44 0.83 -18.41
C TRP A 106 5.21 1.00 -19.90
N ALA A 107 6.31 1.01 -20.65
CA ALA A 107 6.30 0.97 -22.11
C ALA A 107 7.36 -0.02 -22.60
N MET A 108 7.23 -0.42 -23.88
CA MET A 108 8.21 -1.28 -24.53
C MET A 108 9.48 -0.49 -24.80
N GLY A 109 10.55 -0.81 -24.07
CA GLY A 109 11.88 -0.19 -24.23
C GLY A 109 12.68 -0.81 -25.37
N ASP A 110 12.44 -2.10 -25.64
CA ASP A 110 13.06 -2.84 -26.75
C ASP A 110 12.01 -3.55 -27.62
N PRO A 111 11.78 -3.05 -28.86
CA PRO A 111 10.86 -3.66 -29.80
C PRO A 111 11.27 -5.05 -30.31
N GLU A 112 12.56 -5.40 -30.29
CA GLU A 112 13.03 -6.69 -30.81
C GLU A 112 12.78 -7.81 -29.81
N SER A 113 13.09 -7.58 -28.53
CA SER A 113 12.80 -8.55 -27.45
C SER A 113 11.38 -8.47 -26.92
N GLY A 114 10.69 -7.34 -27.14
CA GLY A 114 9.40 -7.05 -26.54
C GLY A 114 9.47 -6.71 -25.05
N GLN A 115 10.65 -6.40 -24.52
CA GLN A 115 10.86 -6.08 -23.11
C GLN A 115 10.20 -4.73 -22.74
N TYR A 116 9.45 -4.76 -21.64
CA TYR A 116 8.87 -3.56 -21.02
C TYR A 116 9.77 -3.05 -19.89
N GLU A 117 9.82 -1.74 -19.75
CA GLU A 117 10.49 -1.05 -18.66
C GLU A 117 9.61 0.05 -18.09
N VAL A 118 9.92 0.45 -16.85
CA VAL A 118 9.25 1.60 -16.23
C VAL A 118 9.77 2.87 -16.89
N VAL A 119 8.86 3.61 -17.53
CA VAL A 119 9.17 4.88 -18.22
C VAL A 119 8.61 6.09 -17.48
N GLY A 120 7.82 5.87 -16.43
CA GLY A 120 7.27 6.94 -15.60
C GLY A 120 6.79 6.43 -14.25
N HIS A 121 6.80 7.34 -13.28
CA HIS A 121 6.30 7.10 -11.93
C HIS A 121 5.37 8.24 -11.54
N TYR A 122 4.17 7.90 -11.08
CA TYR A 122 3.20 8.84 -10.54
C TYR A 122 3.24 8.72 -9.02
N SER A 123 3.51 9.84 -8.33
CA SER A 123 3.42 9.90 -6.87
C SER A 123 2.03 10.38 -6.46
N GLY A 124 1.29 9.54 -5.75
CA GLY A 124 -0.04 9.88 -5.25
C GLY A 124 -0.02 11.04 -4.28
N VAL A 125 1.05 11.17 -3.49
CA VAL A 125 1.21 12.24 -2.50
C VAL A 125 1.43 13.59 -3.18
N GLU A 126 2.24 13.62 -4.23
CA GLU A 126 2.55 14.85 -4.97
C GLU A 126 1.49 15.18 -6.03
N LYS A 127 0.66 14.20 -6.41
CA LYS A 127 -0.39 14.29 -7.44
C LYS A 127 0.17 14.79 -8.78
N GLN A 128 1.32 14.26 -9.19
CA GLN A 128 2.06 14.58 -10.42
C GLN A 128 2.02 13.45 -11.43
#